data_AF-A0A1W9V079-F1
#
_entry.id   AF-A0A1W9V079-F1
#
_cell.length_a   1.000
_cell.length_b   1.000
_cell.length_c   1.000
_cell.angle_alpha   90.00
_cell.angle_beta   90.00
_cell.angle_gamma   90.00
#
_symmetry.space_group_name_H-M   'P 1'
#
loop_
_entity.id
_entity.type
_entity.pdbx_description
1 polymer ?
#
loop_
_entity_poly.entity_id
_entity_poly.type
_entity_poly.pdbx_seq_one_letter_code
_entity_poly.pdbx_strand_id
1 'polypeptide(L)'
;MQDDILGIWGNEALTGKSAASDLLEGKKSLPVLYGLAKNGAFAQRWNEKPLTEEDVPEMAKTLETEGARLLAIQAADQMTDLSLNALRMADPQGEAGDILFELAQRLLGREA
;
A
#
# COMPACT_ATOMS: atom_id res chain seq x y z
N MET A 1 -1.85 1.36 4.27
CA MET A 1 -2.29 1.36 2.86
C MET A 1 -1.17 1.82 1.93
N GLN A 2 -0.76 3.08 1.95
CA GLN A 2 0.35 3.51 1.07
C GLN A 2 1.67 2.81 1.40
N ASP A 3 1.98 2.61 2.67
CA ASP A 3 3.14 1.81 3.08
C ASP A 3 3.07 0.35 2.61
N ASP A 4 1.88 -0.24 2.52
CA ASP A 4 1.71 -1.61 2.03
C ASP A 4 1.88 -1.69 0.51
N ILE A 5 1.53 -0.62 -0.21
CA ILE A 5 1.79 -0.49 -1.65
C ILE A 5 3.29 -0.35 -1.90
N LEU A 6 3.95 0.56 -1.18
CA LEU A 6 5.40 0.76 -1.28
C LEU A 6 6.19 -0.48 -0.81
N GLY A 7 5.67 -1.17 0.20
CA GLY A 7 6.23 -2.39 0.74
C GLY A 7 6.24 -3.55 -0.25
N ILE A 8 5.39 -3.53 -1.30
CA ILE A 8 5.29 -4.59 -2.32
C ILE A 8 5.79 -4.12 -3.70
N TRP A 9 5.45 -2.89 -4.12
CA TRP A 9 5.71 -2.37 -5.47
C TRP A 9 6.60 -1.10 -5.48
N GLY A 10 7.14 -0.68 -4.34
CA GLY A 10 8.00 0.51 -4.27
C GLY A 10 9.29 0.34 -5.09
N ASN A 11 9.93 1.45 -5.47
CA ASN A 11 11.21 1.38 -6.20
C ASN A 11 12.37 1.35 -5.21
N GLU A 12 13.17 0.27 -5.23
CA GLU A 12 14.34 0.08 -4.37
C GLU A 12 15.33 1.24 -4.44
N ALA A 13 15.52 1.82 -5.62
CA ALA A 13 16.43 2.93 -5.85
C ALA A 13 15.98 4.23 -5.17
N LEU A 14 14.70 4.37 -4.86
CA LEU A 14 14.11 5.51 -4.17
C LEU A 14 13.89 5.26 -2.68
N THR A 15 13.61 4.01 -2.28
CA THR A 15 13.24 3.64 -0.90
C THR A 15 14.41 3.12 -0.06
N GLY A 16 15.53 2.72 -0.69
CA GLY A 16 16.73 2.21 -0.01
C GLY A 16 16.57 0.82 0.64
N LYS A 17 15.48 0.11 0.34
CA LYS A 17 15.22 -1.28 0.75
C LYS A 17 14.69 -2.07 -0.45
N SER A 18 14.90 -3.38 -0.45
CA SER A 18 14.34 -4.24 -1.49
C SER A 18 12.81 -4.13 -1.46
N ALA A 19 12.23 -3.90 -2.63
CA ALA A 19 10.80 -3.82 -2.80
C ALA A 19 10.25 -5.23 -2.57
N ALA A 20 9.16 -5.35 -1.81
CA ALA A 20 8.59 -6.63 -1.37
C ALA A 20 9.29 -7.35 -0.21
N SER A 21 9.89 -6.57 0.71
CA SER A 21 10.10 -7.03 2.10
C SER A 21 8.83 -7.60 2.72
N ASP A 22 7.68 -6.98 2.45
CA ASP A 22 6.40 -7.37 3.04
C ASP A 22 5.97 -8.80 2.63
N LEU A 23 6.28 -9.22 1.39
CA LEU A 23 5.96 -10.58 0.93
C LEU A 23 6.87 -11.62 1.59
N LEU A 24 8.17 -11.32 1.71
CA LEU A 24 9.15 -12.20 2.36
C LEU A 24 8.90 -12.35 3.86
N GLU A 25 8.55 -11.26 4.52
CA GLU A 25 8.17 -11.22 5.94
C GLU A 25 6.83 -11.94 6.20
N GLY A 26 6.10 -12.31 5.15
CA GLY A 26 4.82 -13.00 5.25
C GLY A 26 3.72 -12.09 5.81
N LYS A 27 3.86 -10.77 5.66
CA LYS A 27 2.94 -9.78 6.18
C LYS A 27 1.60 -9.88 5.46
N LYS A 28 0.52 -9.96 6.24
CA LYS A 28 -0.86 -10.03 5.73
C LYS A 28 -1.45 -8.63 5.54
N SER A 29 -0.83 -7.83 4.67
CA SER A 29 -1.35 -6.51 4.29
C SER A 29 -2.60 -6.63 3.41
N LEU A 30 -3.32 -5.52 3.20
CA LEU A 30 -4.54 -5.50 2.39
C LEU A 30 -4.39 -6.17 1.00
N PRO A 31 -3.38 -5.83 0.17
CA PRO A 31 -3.22 -6.48 -1.13
C PRO A 31 -2.97 -7.99 -1.02
N VAL A 32 -2.22 -8.45 -0.02
CA VAL A 32 -1.98 -9.87 0.24
C VAL A 32 -3.27 -10.58 0.63
N LEU A 33 -4.05 -10.01 1.56
CA LEU A 33 -5.34 -10.57 1.97
C LEU A 33 -6.32 -10.66 0.80
N TYR A 34 -6.31 -9.66 -0.07
CA TYR A 34 -7.12 -9.66 -1.28
C TYR A 34 -6.72 -10.80 -2.23
N GLY A 35 -5.43 -10.98 -2.52
CA GLY A 35 -4.95 -12.09 -3.35
C GLY A 35 -5.26 -13.46 -2.73
N LEU A 36 -5.11 -13.59 -1.40
CA LEU A 36 -5.48 -14.82 -0.67
C LEU A 36 -6.97 -15.13 -0.79
N ALA A 37 -7.84 -14.12 -0.68
CA ALA A 37 -9.29 -14.28 -0.79
C ALA A 37 -9.73 -14.70 -2.20
N LYS A 38 -8.96 -14.35 -3.25
CA LYS A 38 -9.22 -14.79 -4.63
C LYS A 38 -8.94 -16.27 -4.85
N ASN A 39 -8.15 -16.90 -3.97
CA ASN A 39 -7.73 -18.30 -4.08
C ASN A 39 -7.12 -18.63 -5.47
N GLY A 40 -6.42 -17.64 -6.05
CA GLY A 40 -5.80 -17.70 -7.37
C GLY A 40 -4.35 -18.19 -7.34
N ALA A 41 -3.57 -17.83 -8.36
CA ALA A 41 -2.17 -18.23 -8.49
C ALA A 41 -1.32 -17.66 -7.35
N PHE A 42 -1.61 -16.42 -6.92
CA PHE A 42 -0.92 -15.84 -5.77
C PHE A 42 -1.14 -16.66 -4.50
N ALA A 43 -2.38 -17.06 -4.22
CA ALA A 43 -2.73 -17.81 -3.01
C ALA A 43 -2.07 -19.19 -2.99
N GLN A 44 -1.98 -19.86 -4.15
CA GLN A 44 -1.27 -21.13 -4.28
C GLN A 44 0.21 -20.98 -3.93
N ARG A 45 0.92 -20.06 -4.61
CA ARG A 45 2.34 -19.83 -4.37
C ARG A 45 2.63 -19.32 -2.95
N TRP A 46 1.75 -18.51 -2.36
CA TRP A 46 1.87 -18.02 -0.99
C TRP A 46 1.84 -19.15 0.06
N ASN A 47 1.05 -20.20 -0.21
CA ASN A 47 0.95 -21.36 0.67
C ASN A 47 2.13 -22.33 0.52
N GLU A 48 2.82 -22.31 -0.62
CA GLU A 48 4.04 -23.08 -0.91
C GLU A 48 5.30 -22.43 -0.29
N LYS A 49 5.29 -22.28 1.03
CA LYS A 49 6.46 -21.77 1.77
C LYS A 49 7.67 -22.72 1.67
N PRO A 50 8.92 -22.20 1.72
CA PRO A 50 9.30 -20.79 1.91
C PRO A 50 9.26 -19.95 0.62
N LEU A 51 9.06 -18.64 0.78
CA LEU A 51 9.29 -17.66 -0.28
C LEU A 51 10.75 -17.21 -0.22
N THR A 52 11.38 -17.05 -1.38
CA THR A 52 12.73 -16.53 -1.54
C THR A 52 12.69 -15.15 -2.20
N GLU A 53 13.78 -14.40 -2.10
CA GLU A 53 13.91 -13.08 -2.75
C GLU A 53 13.68 -13.16 -4.27
N GLU A 54 13.98 -14.30 -4.90
CA GLU A 54 13.77 -14.53 -6.33
C GLU A 54 12.28 -14.68 -6.70
N ASP A 55 11.44 -15.10 -5.76
CA ASP A 55 9.99 -15.28 -5.99
C ASP A 55 9.21 -13.96 -5.93
N VAL A 56 9.77 -12.97 -5.24
CA VAL A 56 9.12 -11.70 -4.92
C VAL A 56 8.60 -10.96 -6.16
N PRO A 57 9.40 -10.75 -7.22
CA PRO A 57 8.94 -9.99 -8.38
C PRO A 57 7.73 -10.63 -9.07
N GLU A 58 7.74 -11.96 -9.21
CA GLU A 58 6.64 -12.68 -9.86
C GLU A 58 5.38 -12.71 -8.97
N MET A 59 5.55 -12.81 -7.66
CA MET A 59 4.46 -12.70 -6.69
C MET A 59 3.80 -11.32 -6.71
N ALA A 60 4.58 -10.24 -6.72
CA ALA A 60 4.09 -8.88 -6.80
C ALA A 60 3.32 -8.62 -8.12
N LYS A 61 3.84 -9.15 -9.24
CA LYS A 61 3.18 -9.09 -10.56
C LYS A 61 1.88 -9.90 -10.60
N THR A 62 1.86 -11.07 -9.97
CA THR A 62 0.65 -11.90 -9.88
C THR A 62 -0.43 -11.17 -9.08
N LEU A 63 -0.09 -10.59 -7.93
CA LEU A 63 -1.01 -9.74 -7.15
C LEU A 63 -1.56 -8.57 -7.97
N GLU A 64 -0.70 -7.89 -8.73
CA GLU A 64 -1.11 -6.80 -9.60
C GLU A 64 -2.09 -7.26 -10.67
N THR A 65 -1.80 -8.39 -11.32
CA THR A 65 -2.66 -9.00 -12.36
C THR A 65 -4.01 -9.45 -11.79
N GLU A 66 -4.03 -9.93 -10.54
CA GLU A 66 -5.26 -10.27 -9.82
C GLU A 66 -6.06 -9.04 -9.35
N GLY A 67 -5.50 -7.83 -9.53
CA GLY A 67 -6.13 -6.54 -9.23
C GLY A 67 -5.87 -6.00 -7.82
N ALA A 68 -4.98 -6.62 -7.06
CA ALA A 68 -4.70 -6.24 -5.67
C ALA A 68 -4.09 -4.83 -5.57
N ARG A 69 -3.24 -4.45 -6.54
CA ARG A 69 -2.61 -3.13 -6.56
C ARG A 69 -3.63 -2.01 -6.72
N LEU A 70 -4.54 -2.15 -7.70
CA LEU A 70 -5.60 -1.17 -7.94
C LEU A 70 -6.51 -1.03 -6.72
N LEU A 71 -6.89 -2.15 -6.10
CA LEU A 71 -7.71 -2.14 -4.88
C LEU A 71 -6.99 -1.43 -3.73
N ALA A 72 -5.69 -1.70 -3.52
CA ALA A 72 -4.93 -1.05 -2.47
C ALA A 72 -4.83 0.48 -2.69
N ILE A 73 -4.65 0.92 -3.94
CA ILE A 73 -4.65 2.35 -4.31
C ILE A 73 -6.02 2.95 -3.99
N GLN A 74 -7.12 2.34 -4.45
CA GLN A 74 -8.47 2.83 -4.18
C GLN A 74 -8.78 2.91 -2.68
N ALA A 75 -8.33 1.92 -1.89
CA ALA A 75 -8.49 1.95 -0.45
C ALA A 75 -7.69 3.08 0.21
N ALA A 76 -6.48 3.36 -0.29
CA ALA A 76 -5.69 4.50 0.16
C ALA A 76 -6.40 5.82 -0.15
N ASP A 77 -6.91 5.99 -1.38
CA ASP A 77 -7.64 7.18 -1.81
C ASP A 77 -8.93 7.40 -0.98
N GLN A 78 -9.68 6.33 -0.72
CA GLN A 78 -10.89 6.42 0.11
C GLN A 78 -10.58 6.85 1.55
N MET A 79 -9.54 6.26 2.17
CA MET A 79 -9.14 6.64 3.53
C MET A 79 -8.63 8.09 3.59
N THR A 80 -7.92 8.50 2.55
CA THR A 80 -7.49 9.88 2.33
C THR A 80 -8.66 10.85 2.30
N ASP A 81 -9.68 10.58 1.48
CA ASP A 81 -10.85 11.45 1.36
C ASP A 81 -11.60 11.57 2.68
N LEU A 82 -11.75 10.45 3.41
CA LEU A 82 -12.34 10.44 4.74
C LEU A 82 -11.54 11.30 5.73
N SER A 83 -10.21 11.20 5.71
CA SER A 83 -9.32 11.98 6.58
C SER A 83 -9.44 13.48 6.29
N LEU A 84 -9.45 13.89 5.02
CA LEU A 84 -9.62 15.29 4.63
C LEU A 84 -10.99 15.84 5.03
N ASN A 85 -12.05 15.04 4.86
CA ASN A 85 -13.39 15.44 5.29
C ASN A 85 -13.46 15.60 6.81
N ALA A 86 -12.83 14.70 7.58
CA ALA A 86 -12.74 14.83 9.02
C ALA A 86 -11.98 16.09 9.44
N LEU A 87 -10.86 16.42 8.76
CA LEU A 87 -10.08 17.63 9.01
C LEU A 87 -10.89 18.90 8.70
N ARG A 88 -11.64 18.91 7.59
CA ARG A 88 -12.56 20.00 7.25
C ARG A 88 -13.67 20.19 8.28
N MET A 89 -14.26 19.09 8.75
CA MET A 89 -15.31 19.16 9.78
C MET A 89 -14.78 19.60 11.14
N ALA A 90 -13.53 19.28 11.47
CA ALA A 90 -12.88 19.73 12.69
C ALA A 90 -12.60 21.25 12.67
N ASP A 91 -12.58 21.86 11.48
CA ASP A 91 -12.42 23.31 11.23
C ASP A 91 -11.32 23.94 12.12
N PRO A 92 -10.09 23.40 12.10
CA PRO A 92 -9.03 23.90 12.95
C PRO A 92 -8.65 25.32 12.53
N GLN A 93 -8.55 26.22 13.51
CA GLN A 93 -8.35 27.64 13.28
C GLN A 93 -6.92 28.10 13.57
N GLY A 94 -6.53 29.19 12.90
CA GLY A 94 -5.21 29.82 13.05
C GLY A 94 -4.08 29.02 12.40
N GLU A 95 -2.85 29.46 12.66
CA GLU A 95 -1.62 28.94 12.03
C GLU A 95 -1.47 27.41 12.15
N ALA A 96 -1.86 26.83 13.29
CA ALA A 96 -1.81 25.39 13.47
C ALA A 96 -2.80 24.64 12.55
N GLY A 97 -3.97 25.22 12.28
CA GLY A 97 -4.93 24.67 11.33
C GLY A 97 -4.41 24.66 9.91
N ASP A 98 -3.81 25.79 9.48
CA ASP A 98 -3.20 25.92 8.15
C ASP A 98 -2.08 24.89 7.93
N ILE A 99 -1.20 24.72 8.92
CA ILE A 99 -0.11 23.73 8.87
C ILE A 99 -0.66 22.29 8.78
N LEU A 100 -1.73 21.98 9.51
CA LEU A 100 -2.36 20.66 9.45
C LEU A 100 -2.94 20.37 8.06
N PHE A 101 -3.58 21.35 7.42
CA PHE A 101 -4.06 21.21 6.05
C PHE A 101 -2.95 21.06 5.03
N GLU A 102 -1.84 21.80 5.17
CA GLU A 102 -0.69 21.68 4.28
C GLU A 102 -0.01 20.31 4.43
N LEU A 103 0.21 19.85 5.67
CA LEU A 103 0.79 18.54 5.95
C LEU A 103 -0.08 17.41 5.39
N ALA A 104 -1.40 17.48 5.60
CA ALA A 104 -2.34 16.52 5.04
C ALA A 104 -2.20 16.47 3.51
N GLN A 105 -2.27 17.61 2.81
CA GLN A 105 -2.11 17.65 1.35
C GLN A 105 -0.75 17.10 0.86
N ARG A 106 0.33 17.39 1.57
CA ARG A 106 1.68 16.88 1.21
C ARG A 106 1.82 15.37 1.36
N LEU A 107 1.19 14.78 2.36
CA LEU A 107 1.19 13.32 2.54
C LEU A 107 0.42 12.62 1.41
N LEU A 108 -0.57 13.31 0.82
CA LEU A 108 -1.42 12.78 -0.25
C LEU A 108 -0.82 12.94 -1.64
N GLY A 109 -0.03 13.99 -1.87
CA GLY A 109 0.64 14.26 -3.14
C GLY A 109 1.94 13.49 -3.38
N ARG A 110 2.26 12.47 -2.57
CA ARG A 110 3.43 11.61 -2.84
C ARG A 110 3.17 10.73 -4.06
N GLU A 111 3.59 11.21 -5.23
CA GLU A 111 3.90 10.32 -6.35
C GLU A 111 5.01 9.35 -5.90
N ALA A 112 4.74 8.06 -6.07
CA ALA A 112 5.67 6.96 -5.78
C ALA A 112 6.72 6.84 -6.90
#